data_AF-A0A7X8DB19-F1
#
_entry.id   AF-A0A7X8DB19-F1
#
_cell.length_a   1.000
_cell.length_b   1.000
_cell.length_c   1.000
_cell.angle_alpha   90.00
_cell.angle_beta   90.00
_cell.angle_gamma   90.00
#
_symmetry.space_group_name_H-M   'P 1'
#
loop_
_entity.id
_entity.type
_entity.pdbx_description
1 polymer ?
#
loop_
_entity_poly.entity_id
_entity_poly.type
_entity_poly.pdbx_seq_one_letter_code
_entity_poly.pdbx_strand_id
1 'polypeptide(L)'
;MKKIYAWEPWFFIFFGLFHLHRIWALFDREVYASFWLGLMENKGTAYFLIMGLLAILCVVGIVTFIRERKYNHWWRWIYICGGCYLLFDLFAIATGIEFWQKLLLWMFDTSSNYWNAIWIAFILLGGFVFILGVKLLVKYYKRKHLT
;
A
#
# COMPACT_ATOMS: atom_id res chain seq x y z
N MET A 1 3.13 -27.14 -7.32
CA MET A 1 2.84 -26.86 -5.89
C MET A 1 2.79 -25.35 -5.68
N LYS A 2 1.86 -24.82 -4.88
CA LYS A 2 1.81 -23.37 -4.63
C LYS A 2 3.05 -22.94 -3.83
N LYS A 3 3.93 -22.12 -4.42
CA LYS A 3 5.19 -21.64 -3.81
C LYS A 3 4.96 -20.31 -3.10
N ILE A 4 5.61 -20.12 -1.95
CA ILE A 4 5.69 -18.82 -1.27
C ILE A 4 7.13 -18.34 -1.43
N TYR A 5 7.35 -17.19 -2.05
CA TYR A 5 8.67 -16.60 -2.20
C TYR A 5 9.07 -15.87 -0.91
N ALA A 6 10.36 -15.84 -0.61
CA ALA A 6 10.88 -15.26 0.63
C ALA A 6 10.52 -13.79 0.82
N TRP A 7 10.37 -13.05 -0.28
CA TRP A 7 10.07 -11.62 -0.26
C TRP A 7 8.57 -11.31 -0.09
N GLU A 8 7.65 -12.24 -0.39
CA GLU A 8 6.21 -11.98 -0.31
C GLU A 8 5.74 -11.65 1.12
N PRO A 9 6.16 -12.39 2.17
CA PRO A 9 5.82 -12.00 3.54
C PRO A 9 6.31 -10.59 3.89
N TRP A 10 7.54 -10.26 3.49
CA TRP A 10 8.13 -8.95 3.75
C TRP A 10 7.41 -7.83 3.01
N PHE A 11 6.97 -8.07 1.76
CA PHE A 11 6.12 -7.14 1.03
C PHE A 11 4.85 -6.81 1.83
N PHE A 12 4.12 -7.84 2.28
CA PHE A 12 2.86 -7.62 2.99
C PHE A 12 3.08 -6.95 4.37
N ILE A 13 4.15 -7.31 5.08
CA ILE A 13 4.52 -6.65 6.33
C ILE A 13 4.82 -5.17 6.09
N PHE A 14 5.70 -4.85 5.13
CA PHE A 14 6.07 -3.48 4.81
C PHE A 14 4.86 -2.65 4.35
N PHE A 15 4.06 -3.20 3.44
CA PHE A 15 2.86 -2.53 2.93
C PHE A 15 1.82 -2.30 4.04
N GLY A 16 1.66 -3.27 4.94
CA GLY A 16 0.81 -3.15 6.11
C GLY A 16 1.28 -2.05 7.06
N LEU A 17 2.57 -2.01 7.38
CA LEU A 17 3.18 -0.93 8.18
C LEU A 17 3.01 0.44 7.52
N PHE A 18 3.20 0.50 6.20
CA PHE A 18 2.94 1.70 5.41
C PHE A 18 1.46 2.13 5.43
N HIS A 19 0.52 1.27 5.79
CA HIS A 19 -0.87 1.71 6.01
C HIS A 19 -1.15 2.06 7.47
N LEU A 20 -0.47 1.39 8.41
CA LEU A 20 -0.62 1.65 9.85
C LEU A 20 -0.05 3.00 10.27
N HIS A 21 0.94 3.58 9.57
CA HIS A 21 1.40 4.94 9.88
C HIS A 21 0.26 5.98 9.84
N ARG A 22 -0.82 5.70 9.10
CA ARG A 22 -2.00 6.56 8.99
C ARG A 22 -2.79 6.70 10.29
N ILE A 23 -2.44 5.93 11.32
CA ILE A 23 -2.83 6.20 12.71
C ILE A 23 -2.49 7.64 13.10
N TRP A 24 -1.39 8.20 12.57
CA TRP A 24 -1.03 9.60 12.77
C TRP A 24 -2.15 10.56 12.34
N ALA A 25 -2.86 10.27 11.25
CA ALA A 25 -3.98 11.09 10.78
C ALA A 25 -5.14 11.19 11.79
N LEU A 26 -5.26 10.23 12.71
CA LEU A 26 -6.28 10.25 13.75
C LEU A 26 -5.86 11.09 14.96
N PHE A 27 -4.56 11.18 15.23
CA PHE A 27 -4.01 11.95 16.35
C PHE A 27 -3.85 13.43 16.00
N ASP A 28 -3.35 13.72 14.80
CA ASP A 28 -3.13 15.08 14.34
C ASP A 28 -3.48 15.20 12.86
N ARG A 29 -4.64 15.82 12.58
CA ARG A 29 -5.16 15.93 11.23
C ARG A 29 -4.37 16.93 10.39
N GLU A 30 -4.06 18.08 10.98
CA GLU A 30 -3.45 19.22 10.31
C GLU A 30 -2.00 18.90 9.93
N VAL A 31 -1.22 18.36 10.87
CA VAL A 31 0.19 18.03 10.60
C VAL A 31 0.28 16.85 9.62
N TYR A 32 -0.59 15.85 9.75
CA TYR A 32 -0.62 14.73 8.80
C TYR A 32 -0.99 15.19 7.38
N ALA A 33 -2.04 16.02 7.23
CA ALA A 33 -2.47 16.53 5.93
C ALA A 33 -1.39 17.42 5.29
N SER A 34 -0.88 18.41 6.03
CA SER A 34 0.14 19.33 5.53
C SER A 34 1.45 18.62 5.17
N PHE A 35 1.84 17.58 5.91
CA PHE A 35 3.01 16.75 5.58
C PHE A 35 2.83 16.04 4.22
N TRP A 36 1.73 15.31 4.04
CA TRP A 36 1.52 14.53 2.81
C TRP A 36 1.22 15.41 1.59
N LEU A 37 0.40 16.46 1.75
CA LEU A 37 0.16 17.44 0.70
C LEU A 37 1.47 18.16 0.32
N GLY A 38 2.24 18.63 1.31
CA GLY A 38 3.53 19.27 1.09
C GLY A 38 4.55 18.35 0.42
N LEU A 39 4.56 17.06 0.75
CA LEU A 39 5.41 16.07 0.06
C LEU A 39 5.02 15.92 -1.43
N MET A 40 3.71 15.91 -1.73
CA MET A 40 3.20 15.81 -3.10
C MET A 40 3.43 17.08 -3.91
N GLU A 41 3.32 18.26 -3.31
CA GLU A 41 3.52 19.55 -3.98
C GLU A 41 4.98 19.83 -4.28
N ASN A 42 5.87 19.62 -3.31
CA ASN A 42 7.29 19.92 -3.47
C ASN A 42 8.00 18.97 -4.44
N LYS A 43 7.42 17.79 -4.74
CA LYS A 43 7.97 16.76 -5.65
C LYS A 43 9.49 16.54 -5.47
N GLY A 44 9.96 16.57 -4.23
CA GLY A 44 11.39 16.46 -3.92
C GLY A 44 11.91 15.03 -4.03
N THR A 45 13.17 14.83 -3.68
CA THR A 45 13.82 13.50 -3.69
C THR A 45 13.06 12.47 -2.86
N ALA A 46 12.56 12.87 -1.68
CA ALA A 46 11.79 11.98 -0.80
C ALA A 46 10.49 11.47 -1.46
N TYR A 47 9.79 12.36 -2.19
CA TYR A 47 8.60 11.98 -2.95
C TYR A 47 8.94 10.91 -4.00
N PHE A 48 9.93 11.17 -4.86
CA PHE A 48 10.30 10.24 -5.91
C PHE A 48 10.83 8.89 -5.37
N LEU A 49 11.56 8.91 -4.25
CA LEU A 49 12.02 7.69 -3.59
C LEU A 49 10.86 6.84 -3.08
N ILE A 50 9.91 7.45 -2.37
CA ILE A 50 8.75 6.74 -1.81
C ILE A 50 7.86 6.21 -2.95
N MET A 51 7.50 7.08 -3.90
CA MET A 51 6.63 6.72 -5.03
C MET A 51 7.30 5.67 -5.94
N GLY A 52 8.59 5.81 -6.22
CA GLY A 52 9.35 4.87 -7.04
C GLY A 52 9.48 3.50 -6.38
N LEU A 53 9.79 3.44 -5.08
CA LEU A 53 9.86 2.19 -4.33
C LEU A 53 8.50 1.47 -4.33
N LEU A 54 7.42 2.22 -4.05
CA LEU A 54 6.05 1.70 -4.09
C LEU A 54 5.69 1.15 -5.48
N ALA A 55 6.00 1.89 -6.55
CA ALA A 55 5.75 1.44 -7.92
C ALA A 55 6.47 0.12 -8.24
N ILE A 56 7.76 0.02 -7.91
CA ILE A 56 8.56 -1.20 -8.13
C ILE A 56 7.95 -2.39 -7.38
N LEU A 57 7.59 -2.20 -6.11
CA LEU A 57 6.98 -3.25 -5.29
C LEU A 57 5.65 -3.71 -5.91
N CYS A 58 4.80 -2.80 -6.38
CA CYS A 58 3.54 -3.14 -7.05
C CYS A 58 3.76 -3.91 -8.36
N VAL A 59 4.70 -3.47 -9.21
CA VAL A 59 5.03 -4.18 -10.45
C VAL A 59 5.54 -5.59 -10.16
N VAL A 60 6.45 -5.75 -9.20
CA VAL A 60 6.96 -7.08 -8.80
C VAL A 60 5.83 -7.99 -8.30
N GLY A 61 4.88 -7.44 -7.53
CA GLY A 61 3.68 -8.15 -7.08
C GLY A 61 2.82 -8.65 -8.25
N ILE A 62 2.50 -7.76 -9.20
CA ILE A 62 1.68 -8.08 -10.37
C ILE A 62 2.37 -9.11 -11.27
N VAL A 63 3.67 -8.94 -11.54
CA VAL A 63 4.47 -9.89 -12.33
C VAL A 63 4.45 -11.27 -11.67
N THR A 64 4.57 -11.33 -10.35
CA THR A 64 4.51 -12.59 -9.59
C THR A 64 3.15 -13.25 -9.68
N PHE A 65 2.07 -12.46 -9.60
CA PHE A 65 0.71 -12.96 -9.80
C PHE A 65 0.53 -13.58 -11.19
N ILE A 66 1.01 -12.90 -12.24
CA ILE A 66 0.91 -13.37 -13.63
C ILE A 66 1.74 -14.63 -13.84
N ARG A 67 2.98 -14.66 -13.33
CA ARG A 67 3.89 -15.81 -13.43
C ARG A 67 3.31 -17.06 -12.78
N GLU A 68 2.62 -16.91 -11.65
CA GLU A 68 2.10 -18.01 -10.84
C GLU A 68 0.60 -18.30 -11.09
N ARG A 69 0.04 -17.84 -12.21
CA ARG A 69 -1.40 -17.89 -12.52
C ARG A 69 -2.04 -19.27 -12.32
N LYS A 70 -1.33 -20.37 -12.66
CA LYS A 70 -1.83 -21.76 -12.52
C LYS A 70 -1.86 -22.27 -11.07
N TYR A 71 -0.98 -21.79 -10.19
CA TYR A 71 -0.85 -22.25 -8.80
C TYR A 71 -1.04 -21.10 -7.81
N ASN A 72 -1.91 -20.16 -8.15
CA ASN A 72 -1.99 -18.91 -7.44
C ASN A 72 -2.60 -19.08 -6.04
N HIS A 73 -2.10 -18.28 -5.11
CA HIS A 73 -2.68 -18.18 -3.79
C HIS A 73 -3.73 -17.07 -3.78
N TRP A 74 -4.82 -17.26 -3.03
CA TRP A 74 -5.91 -16.27 -2.99
C TRP A 74 -5.43 -14.88 -2.55
N TRP A 75 -4.51 -14.79 -1.58
CA TRP A 75 -4.00 -13.51 -1.10
C TRP A 75 -3.18 -12.73 -2.15
N ARG A 76 -2.67 -13.35 -3.21
CA ARG A 76 -1.94 -12.64 -4.26
C ARG A 76 -2.85 -11.73 -5.10
N TRP A 77 -4.18 -11.90 -5.02
CA TRP A 77 -5.13 -10.94 -5.60
C TRP A 77 -4.93 -9.52 -5.05
N ILE A 78 -4.39 -9.38 -3.83
CA ILE A 78 -4.02 -8.07 -3.27
C ILE A 78 -2.97 -7.36 -4.16
N TYR A 79 -2.06 -8.10 -4.80
CA TYR A 79 -1.10 -7.50 -5.73
C TYR A 79 -1.78 -6.90 -6.96
N ILE A 80 -2.86 -7.51 -7.44
CA ILE A 80 -3.61 -6.97 -8.58
C ILE A 80 -4.46 -5.79 -8.11
N CYS A 81 -5.34 -5.99 -7.12
CA CYS A 81 -6.27 -4.94 -6.71
C CYS A 81 -5.52 -3.74 -6.12
N GLY A 82 -4.66 -3.97 -5.13
CA GLY A 82 -3.89 -2.91 -4.48
C GLY A 82 -2.79 -2.35 -5.37
N GLY A 83 -2.10 -3.21 -6.14
CA GLY A 83 -1.01 -2.77 -7.02
C GLY A 83 -1.50 -1.96 -8.21
N CYS A 84 -2.58 -2.39 -8.89
CA CYS A 84 -3.17 -1.59 -9.97
C CYS A 84 -3.74 -0.28 -9.45
N TYR A 85 -4.39 -0.27 -8.29
CA TYR A 85 -4.88 0.95 -7.67
C TYR A 85 -3.73 1.93 -7.39
N LEU A 86 -2.65 1.46 -6.75
CA LEU A 86 -1.52 2.33 -6.44
C LEU A 86 -0.82 2.83 -7.71
N LEU A 87 -0.60 1.97 -8.71
CA LEU A 87 -0.01 2.40 -9.99
C LEU A 87 -0.89 3.43 -10.71
N PHE A 88 -2.21 3.28 -10.64
CA PHE A 88 -3.15 4.27 -11.17
C PHE A 88 -3.08 5.58 -10.38
N ASP A 89 -3.04 5.52 -9.05
CA ASP A 89 -2.89 6.68 -8.18
C ASP A 89 -1.60 7.47 -8.51
N LEU A 90 -0.47 6.77 -8.63
CA LEU A 90 0.81 7.34 -9.05
C LEU A 90 0.73 7.98 -10.44
N PHE A 91 0.11 7.28 -11.40
CA PHE A 91 -0.10 7.79 -12.76
C PHE A 91 -0.95 9.06 -12.75
N ALA A 92 -2.08 9.05 -12.05
CA ALA A 92 -3.00 10.17 -11.98
C ALA A 92 -2.38 11.42 -11.33
N ILE A 93 -1.55 11.23 -10.29
CA ILE A 93 -0.76 12.30 -9.67
C ILE A 93 0.30 12.83 -10.66
N ALA A 94 0.99 11.93 -11.37
CA ALA A 94 2.04 12.31 -12.33
C ALA A 94 1.50 13.07 -13.54
N THR A 95 0.35 12.66 -14.09
CA THR A 95 -0.29 13.32 -15.24
C THR A 95 -1.19 14.48 -14.83
N GLY A 96 -1.41 14.70 -13.53
CA GLY A 96 -2.21 15.80 -13.01
C GLY A 96 -3.69 15.71 -13.39
N ILE A 97 -4.30 14.52 -13.32
CA ILE A 97 -5.72 14.35 -13.64
C ILE A 97 -6.56 15.17 -12.64
N GLU A 98 -7.24 16.21 -13.12
CA GLU A 98 -7.97 17.16 -12.28
C GLU A 98 -8.98 16.49 -11.34
N PHE A 99 -9.73 15.50 -11.85
CA PHE A 99 -10.69 14.75 -11.04
C PHE A 99 -10.01 14.05 -9.85
N TRP A 100 -8.86 13.42 -10.09
CA TRP A 100 -8.13 12.70 -9.07
C TRP A 100 -7.48 13.64 -8.05
N GLN A 101 -6.95 14.77 -8.52
CA GLN A 101 -6.43 15.82 -7.65
C GLN A 101 -7.51 16.38 -6.72
N LYS A 102 -8.71 16.66 -7.23
CA LYS A 102 -9.85 17.11 -6.40
C LYS A 102 -10.24 16.05 -5.37
N LEU A 103 -10.25 14.77 -5.77
CA LEU A 103 -10.52 13.66 -4.85
C LEU A 103 -9.47 13.56 -3.74
N LEU A 104 -8.18 13.68 -4.08
CA LEU A 104 -7.08 13.67 -3.11
C LEU A 104 -7.20 14.84 -2.13
N LEU A 105 -7.44 16.06 -2.62
CA LEU A 105 -7.63 17.23 -1.76
C LEU A 105 -8.84 17.06 -0.83
N TRP A 106 -9.94 16.50 -1.33
CA TRP A 106 -11.11 16.17 -0.50
C TRP A 106 -10.80 15.11 0.56
N MET A 107 -10.00 14.10 0.22
CA MET A 107 -9.56 13.07 1.16
C MET A 107 -8.68 13.66 2.28
N PHE A 108 -7.91 14.71 1.98
CA PHE A 108 -7.07 15.44 2.93
C PHE A 108 -7.75 16.68 3.55
N ASP A 109 -9.06 16.85 3.38
CA ASP A 109 -9.82 17.90 4.06
C ASP A 109 -10.03 17.54 5.54
N THR A 110 -9.27 18.21 6.42
CA THR A 110 -9.27 17.98 7.87
C THR A 110 -10.60 18.33 8.55
N SER A 111 -11.38 19.20 7.92
CA SER A 111 -12.71 19.64 8.39
C SER A 111 -13.82 18.63 8.07
N SER A 112 -13.55 17.66 7.19
CA SER A 112 -14.52 16.67 6.75
C SER A 112 -14.96 15.74 7.90
N ASN A 113 -16.28 15.54 8.02
CA ASN A 113 -16.87 14.55 8.92
C ASN A 113 -16.48 13.11 8.58
N TYR A 114 -16.03 12.86 7.34
CA TYR A 114 -15.60 11.55 6.86
C TYR A 114 -14.14 11.23 7.17
N TRP A 115 -13.35 12.21 7.66
CA TRP A 115 -11.92 12.05 7.94
C TRP A 115 -11.62 10.79 8.73
N ASN A 116 -12.22 10.64 9.91
CA ASN A 116 -11.98 9.49 10.78
C ASN A 116 -12.37 8.17 10.09
N ALA A 117 -13.50 8.14 9.38
CA ALA A 117 -13.98 6.94 8.70
C ALA A 117 -13.00 6.49 7.60
N ILE A 118 -12.51 7.42 6.78
CA ILE A 118 -11.56 7.16 5.71
C ILE A 118 -10.25 6.60 6.28
N TRP A 119 -9.65 7.30 7.24
CA TRP A 119 -8.35 6.90 7.78
C TRP A 119 -8.43 5.61 8.60
N ILE A 120 -9.51 5.38 9.37
CA ILE A 120 -9.76 4.10 10.05
C ILE A 120 -9.85 2.95 9.04
N ALA A 121 -10.56 3.13 7.91
CA ALA A 121 -10.66 2.10 6.89
C ALA A 121 -9.27 1.71 6.33
N PHE A 122 -8.40 2.70 6.06
CA PHE A 122 -7.03 2.43 5.63
C PHE A 122 -6.17 1.75 6.70
N ILE A 123 -6.34 2.12 7.97
CA ILE A 123 -5.64 1.50 9.10
C ILE A 123 -6.07 0.03 9.24
N LEU A 124 -7.37 -0.26 9.16
CA LEU A 124 -7.89 -1.63 9.21
C LEU A 124 -7.38 -2.49 8.04
N LEU A 125 -7.36 -1.92 6.82
CA LEU A 125 -6.75 -2.56 5.66
C LEU A 125 -5.27 -2.86 5.90
N GLY A 126 -4.54 -1.90 6.46
CA GLY A 126 -3.14 -2.04 6.83
C GLY A 126 -2.88 -3.14 7.84
N GLY A 127 -3.69 -3.18 8.91
CA GLY A 127 -3.63 -4.23 9.92
C GLY A 127 -3.92 -5.62 9.34
N PHE A 128 -4.94 -5.74 8.48
CA PHE A 128 -5.25 -6.99 7.79
C PHE A 128 -4.07 -7.49 6.94
N VAL A 129 -3.50 -6.60 6.13
CA VAL A 129 -2.36 -6.92 5.25
C VAL A 129 -1.10 -7.26 6.07
N PHE A 130 -0.85 -6.53 7.16
CA PHE A 130 0.27 -6.81 8.06
C PHE A 130 0.16 -8.19 8.70
N ILE A 131 -1.00 -8.53 9.28
CA ILE A 131 -1.25 -9.83 9.90
C ILE A 131 -1.10 -10.96 8.87
N LEU A 132 -1.61 -10.75 7.65
CA LEU A 132 -1.41 -11.68 6.55
C LEU A 132 0.09 -11.88 6.25
N GLY A 133 0.88 -10.80 6.21
CA GLY A 133 2.34 -10.87 6.02
C GLY A 133 3.04 -11.70 7.10
N VAL A 134 2.71 -11.48 8.38
CA VAL A 134 3.24 -12.28 9.49
C VAL A 134 2.83 -13.75 9.37
N LYS A 135 1.57 -14.05 9.06
CA LYS A 135 1.10 -15.43 8.84
C LYS A 135 1.85 -16.11 7.69
N LEU A 136 2.12 -15.39 6.61
CA LEU A 136 2.88 -15.90 5.47
C LEU A 136 4.36 -16.14 5.85
N LEU A 137 4.95 -15.28 6.68
CA LEU A 137 6.32 -15.44 7.16
C LEU A 137 6.47 -16.72 7.98
N VAL A 138 5.56 -16.93 8.95
CA VAL A 138 5.53 -18.15 9.78
C VAL A 138 5.34 -19.39 8.89
N LYS A 139 4.43 -19.34 7.92
CA LYS A 139 4.19 -20.44 6.99
C LYS A 139 5.41 -20.74 6.10
N TYR A 140 6.11 -19.70 5.64
CA TYR A 140 7.32 -19.82 4.84
C TYR A 140 8.43 -20.53 5.63
N TYR A 141 8.71 -20.09 6.86
CA TYR A 141 9.72 -20.72 7.72
C TYR A 141 9.38 -22.17 8.06
N LYS A 142 8.13 -22.47 8.46
CA LYS A 142 7.71 -23.85 8.74
C LYS A 142 7.95 -24.77 7.54
N ARG A 143 7.67 -24.28 6.33
CA ARG A 143 7.86 -25.07 5.12
C ARG A 143 9.32 -25.27 4.76
N LYS A 144 10.16 -24.25 4.98
CA LYS A 144 11.61 -24.30 4.75
C LYS A 144 12.30 -25.29 5.71
N HIS A 145 11.79 -25.46 6.93
CA HIS A 145 12.34 -26.42 7.90
C HIS A 145 11.86 -27.88 7.69
N LEU A 146 10.85 -28.10 6.85
CA LEU A 146 10.30 -29.43 6.54
C LEU A 146 10.84 -30.03 5.22
N THR A 147 11.67 -29.28 4.49
CA THR A 147 12.29 -29.64 3.20
C THR A 147 13.79 -29.61 3.32
#